data_AF-A5AW95-F1
#
_entry.id   AF-A5AW95-F1
#
_cell.length_a   1.000
_cell.length_b   1.000
_cell.length_c   1.000
_cell.angle_alpha   90.00
_cell.angle_beta   90.00
_cell.angle_gamma   90.00
#
_symmetry.space_group_name_H-M   'P 1'
#
loop_
_entity.id
_entity.type
_entity.pdbx_description
1 polymer ?
#
loop_
_entity_poly.entity_id
_entity_poly.type
_entity_poly.pdbx_seq_one_letter_code
_entity_poly.pdbx_strand_id
1 'polypeptide(L)'
;MEAWAVKWHLRAKDIKNFDALVGLMLKEGKLQGVKVPNDVFGESFKTFLMKEDMDRIILLKKVLANCVIYYIWHLQKKISDTRLTKRFVFINPALVSKARMGETTKENGSRLIANCLMHAKRGGYIFIPYNPDFHWVLVALDMRTMTMYYLDPMQKQPCDDLKEIVSIQLGTVECGYCVMRYIEDIIVDPSLLSTKFKGKKKSYSEVELNEVRSKWVMLATQLILTHA
;
A
#
# COMPACT_ATOMS: atom_id res chain seq x y z
N MET A 1 1.54 21.28 -17.97
CA MET A 1 2.08 19.91 -17.84
C MET A 1 2.78 19.83 -16.51
N GLU A 2 2.22 19.11 -15.55
CA GLU A 2 2.71 19.12 -14.18
C GLU A 2 3.93 18.18 -14.01
N ALA A 3 4.93 18.62 -13.25
CA ALA A 3 6.25 18.02 -13.11
C ALA A 3 6.30 16.63 -12.42
N TRP A 4 5.16 16.01 -12.13
CA TRP A 4 5.06 14.73 -11.40
C TRP A 4 4.93 13.50 -12.31
N ALA A 5 4.64 13.68 -13.59
CA ALA A 5 4.48 12.59 -14.56
C ALA A 5 5.81 12.20 -15.25
N VAL A 6 6.92 12.17 -14.52
CA VAL A 6 8.14 11.54 -15.05
C VAL A 6 7.86 10.04 -15.14
N LYS A 7 7.77 9.52 -16.36
CA LYS A 7 7.65 8.09 -16.66
C LYS A 7 8.93 7.40 -16.19
N TRP A 8 8.90 6.81 -15.00
CA TRP A 8 10.03 6.07 -14.44
C TRP A 8 10.13 4.74 -15.16
N HIS A 9 10.95 4.67 -16.21
CA HIS A 9 11.29 3.38 -16.79
C HIS A 9 12.09 2.61 -15.74
N LEU A 10 11.55 1.49 -15.26
CA LEU A 10 12.29 0.58 -14.40
C LEU A 10 13.56 0.16 -15.14
N ARG A 11 14.70 0.76 -14.80
CA ARG A 11 15.96 0.29 -15.37
C ARG A 11 16.24 -1.02 -14.66
N ALA A 12 16.41 -2.10 -15.41
CA ALA A 12 16.83 -3.39 -14.86
C ALA A 12 18.07 -3.26 -13.94
N LYS A 13 18.88 -2.21 -14.17
CA LYS A 13 20.01 -1.81 -13.33
C LYS A 13 19.61 -1.44 -11.89
N ASP A 14 18.48 -0.78 -11.66
CA ASP A 14 18.06 -0.33 -10.33
C ASP A 14 17.66 -1.52 -9.44
N ILE A 15 16.95 -2.53 -9.99
CA ILE A 15 16.68 -3.79 -9.28
C ILE A 15 17.97 -4.55 -9.00
N LYS A 16 18.87 -4.66 -9.99
CA LYS A 16 20.15 -5.36 -9.82
C LYS A 16 21.05 -4.71 -8.77
N ASN A 17 21.11 -3.38 -8.74
CA ASN A 17 21.85 -2.62 -7.73
C ASN A 17 21.27 -2.85 -6.33
N PHE A 18 19.94 -2.89 -6.24
CA PHE A 18 19.26 -3.19 -4.98
C PHE A 18 19.54 -4.61 -4.50
N ASP A 19 19.43 -5.60 -5.38
CA ASP A 19 19.76 -7.00 -5.07
C ASP A 19 21.20 -7.15 -4.53
N ALA A 20 22.17 -6.47 -5.16
CA ALA A 20 23.55 -6.43 -4.68
C ALA A 20 23.67 -5.78 -3.28
N LEU A 21 22.97 -4.66 -3.04
CA LEU A 21 22.95 -3.97 -1.74
C LEU A 21 22.35 -4.86 -0.64
N VAL A 22 21.25 -5.57 -0.93
CA VAL A 22 20.64 -6.54 0.00
C VAL A 22 21.60 -7.67 0.32
N GLY A 23 22.32 -8.18 -0.70
CA GLY A 23 23.36 -9.18 -0.50
C GLY A 23 24.50 -8.73 0.42
N LEU A 24 24.93 -7.46 0.35
CA LEU A 24 25.96 -6.88 1.21
C LEU A 24 25.47 -6.66 2.66
N MET A 25 24.28 -6.06 2.80
CA MET A 25 23.61 -5.84 4.08
C MET A 25 23.50 -7.10 4.94
N LEU A 26 23.17 -8.23 4.31
CA LEU A 26 23.03 -9.52 4.98
C LEU A 26 24.36 -10.10 5.44
N LYS A 27 25.42 -9.93 4.64
CA LYS A 27 26.77 -10.36 5.02
C LYS A 27 27.29 -9.60 6.23
N GLU A 28 26.90 -8.33 6.38
CA GLU A 28 27.32 -7.47 7.48
C GLU A 28 26.42 -7.58 8.74
N GLY A 29 25.29 -8.30 8.67
CA GLY A 29 24.36 -8.46 9.80
C GLY A 29 23.59 -7.19 10.19
N LYS A 30 23.55 -6.18 9.30
CA LYS A 30 23.02 -4.82 9.59
C LYS A 30 21.54 -4.65 9.24
N LEU A 31 20.66 -5.55 9.68
CA LEU A 31 19.21 -5.31 9.55
C LEU A 31 18.69 -4.53 10.77
N GLN A 32 18.86 -3.21 10.74
CA GLN A 32 18.29 -2.33 11.77
C GLN A 32 16.80 -2.08 11.52
N GLY A 33 16.02 -2.10 12.60
CA GLY A 33 14.59 -1.78 12.53
C GLY A 33 14.38 -0.28 12.42
N VAL A 34 13.54 0.11 11.47
CA VAL A 34 13.19 1.49 11.18
C VAL A 34 11.93 1.88 11.96
N LYS A 35 11.92 3.08 12.53
CA LYS A 35 10.75 3.63 13.23
C LYS A 35 9.84 4.33 12.22
N VAL A 36 8.62 3.82 12.05
CA VAL A 36 7.57 4.48 11.29
C VAL A 36 6.94 5.56 12.18
N PRO A 37 6.86 6.82 11.72
CA PRO A 37 6.29 7.92 12.49
C PRO A 37 4.77 7.86 12.55
N ASN A 38 4.19 8.54 13.54
CA ASN A 38 2.75 8.51 13.83
C ASN A 38 1.87 9.20 12.78
N ASP A 39 2.45 10.06 11.94
CA ASP A 39 1.77 10.79 10.88
C ASP A 39 1.46 9.93 9.64
N VAL A 40 1.91 8.66 9.62
CA VAL A 40 1.62 7.71 8.54
C VAL A 40 0.34 6.92 8.82
N PHE A 41 0.23 6.32 10.01
CA PHE A 41 -0.86 5.39 10.37
C PHE A 41 -1.63 5.80 11.63
N GLY A 42 -1.36 6.99 12.19
CA GLY A 42 -1.93 7.44 13.46
C GLY A 42 -1.19 6.95 14.70
N GLU A 43 -0.22 6.04 14.55
CA GLU A 43 0.61 5.49 15.61
C GLU A 43 2.05 5.31 15.14
N SER A 44 3.02 5.45 16.06
CA SER A 44 4.41 5.16 15.76
C SER A 44 4.77 3.74 16.17
N PHE A 45 5.45 2.99 15.31
CA PHE A 45 5.90 1.64 15.60
C PHE A 45 7.25 1.34 14.93
N LYS A 46 7.93 0.30 15.40
CA LYS A 46 9.18 -0.18 14.79
C LYS A 46 8.86 -1.34 13.84
N THR A 47 9.46 -1.32 12.66
CA THR A 47 9.32 -2.39 11.66
C THR A 47 10.67 -2.66 10.99
N PHE A 48 10.77 -3.78 10.28
CA PHE A 48 12.00 -4.29 9.70
C PHE A 48 11.71 -4.72 8.27
N LEU A 49 12.60 -4.37 7.32
CA LEU A 49 12.61 -5.01 6.02
C LEU A 49 13.42 -6.30 6.12
N MET A 50 12.74 -7.45 6.03
CA MET A 50 13.44 -8.73 6.02
C MET A 50 13.96 -9.04 4.62
N LYS A 51 14.96 -9.92 4.53
CA LYS A 51 15.42 -10.47 3.24
C LYS A 51 14.24 -10.97 2.40
N GLU A 52 13.31 -11.68 3.03
CA GLU A 52 12.13 -12.21 2.36
C GLU A 52 11.26 -11.10 1.74
N ASP A 53 11.08 -9.97 2.44
CA ASP A 53 10.34 -8.81 1.92
C ASP A 53 11.00 -8.26 0.65
N MET A 54 12.33 -8.17 0.65
CA MET A 54 13.13 -7.63 -0.45
C MET A 54 13.19 -8.60 -1.64
N ASP A 55 13.44 -9.88 -1.40
CA ASP A 55 13.45 -10.93 -2.43
C ASP A 55 12.09 -11.01 -3.15
N ARG A 56 10.98 -10.83 -2.42
CA ARG A 56 9.64 -10.82 -3.03
C ARG A 56 9.46 -9.67 -4.01
N ILE A 57 10.01 -8.49 -3.72
CA ILE A 57 9.97 -7.34 -4.65
C ILE A 57 10.92 -7.55 -5.84
N ILE A 58 12.12 -8.06 -5.59
CA ILE A 58 13.13 -8.36 -6.62
C ILE A 58 12.59 -9.40 -7.62
N LEU A 59 11.94 -10.45 -7.11
CA LEU A 59 11.45 -11.58 -7.91
C LEU A 59 10.00 -11.45 -8.38
N LEU A 60 9.33 -10.31 -8.16
CA LEU A 60 7.91 -10.11 -8.49
C LEU A 60 7.01 -11.22 -7.90
N LYS A 61 7.18 -11.52 -6.61
CA LYS A 61 6.35 -12.48 -5.87
C LYS A 61 5.28 -11.77 -5.04
N LYS A 62 4.34 -12.56 -4.50
CA LYS A 62 3.32 -12.08 -3.55
C LYS A 62 3.98 -11.30 -2.41
N VAL A 63 3.56 -10.06 -2.20
CA VAL A 63 4.15 -9.16 -1.20
C VAL A 63 3.54 -9.37 0.19
N LEU A 64 4.35 -9.16 1.23
CA LEU A 64 3.93 -9.21 2.63
C LEU A 64 3.44 -7.83 3.11
N ALA A 65 2.82 -7.79 4.30
CA ALA A 65 2.30 -6.55 4.87
C ALA A 65 3.39 -5.47 5.05
N ASN A 66 4.61 -5.86 5.40
CA ASN A 66 5.74 -4.94 5.51
C ASN A 66 6.02 -4.22 4.19
N CYS A 67 6.01 -4.93 3.06
CA CYS A 67 6.20 -4.29 1.76
C CYS A 67 5.16 -3.17 1.51
N VAL A 68 3.89 -3.43 1.84
CA VAL A 68 2.79 -2.46 1.69
C VAL A 68 2.94 -1.28 2.66
N ILE A 69 3.32 -1.54 3.92
CA ILE A 69 3.59 -0.51 4.94
C ILE A 69 4.66 0.47 4.44
N TYR A 70 5.79 -0.05 3.96
CA TYR A 70 6.90 0.77 3.48
C TYR A 70 6.50 1.60 2.25
N TYR A 71 5.69 1.04 1.34
CA TYR A 71 5.20 1.81 0.20
C TYR A 71 4.26 2.95 0.61
N ILE A 72 3.33 2.71 1.53
CA ILE A 72 2.44 3.74 2.05
C ILE A 72 3.25 4.84 2.75
N TRP A 73 4.28 4.46 3.51
CA TRP A 73 5.15 5.42 4.15
C TRP A 73 5.85 6.35 3.14
N HIS A 74 6.34 5.80 2.01
CA HIS A 74 6.87 6.61 0.91
C HIS A 74 5.86 7.59 0.34
N LEU A 75 4.64 7.11 0.07
CA LEU A 75 3.58 7.96 -0.44
C LEU A 75 3.22 9.07 0.55
N GLN A 76 3.17 8.76 1.84
CA GLN A 76 2.88 9.76 2.87
C GLN A 76 3.94 10.86 2.91
N LYS A 77 5.24 10.51 2.81
CA LYS A 77 6.32 11.52 2.72
C LYS A 77 6.08 12.47 1.53
N LYS A 78 5.72 11.93 0.36
CA LYS A 78 5.39 12.74 -0.82
C LYS A 78 4.13 13.58 -0.64
N ILE A 79 3.09 13.04 -0.02
CA ILE A 79 1.86 13.79 0.30
C ILE A 79 2.19 14.95 1.26
N SER A 80 3.10 14.72 2.22
CA SER A 80 3.55 15.75 3.15
C SER A 80 4.20 16.94 2.47
N ASP A 81 4.98 16.70 1.43
CA ASP A 81 5.63 17.74 0.66
C ASP A 81 4.65 18.57 -0.18
N THR A 82 3.40 18.10 -0.39
CA THR A 82 2.40 18.74 -1.26
C THR A 82 1.27 19.49 -0.51
N ARG A 83 1.38 19.68 0.81
CA ARG A 83 0.34 20.27 1.71
C ARG A 83 -1.00 19.50 1.75
N LEU A 84 -1.05 18.26 1.25
CA LEU A 84 -2.25 17.41 1.22
C LEU A 84 -2.39 16.47 2.45
N THR A 85 -1.50 16.60 3.44
CA THR A 85 -1.33 15.68 4.60
C THR A 85 -2.59 15.27 5.33
N LYS A 86 -3.58 16.15 5.43
CA LYS A 86 -4.80 15.90 6.22
C LYS A 86 -5.98 15.40 5.38
N ARG A 87 -5.77 15.14 4.09
CA ARG A 87 -6.82 14.69 3.16
C ARG A 87 -6.89 13.16 3.06
N PHE A 88 -5.79 12.47 3.28
CA PHE A 88 -5.68 11.01 3.13
C PHE A 88 -5.23 10.38 4.45
N VAL A 89 -5.98 9.40 4.92
CA VAL A 89 -5.70 8.62 6.13
C VAL A 89 -5.47 7.17 5.72
N PHE A 90 -4.40 6.56 6.23
CA PHE A 90 -4.05 5.17 5.95
C PHE A 90 -4.18 4.32 7.21
N ILE A 91 -4.84 3.17 7.10
CA ILE A 91 -4.88 2.18 8.18
C ILE A 91 -3.73 1.18 8.00
N ASN A 92 -3.05 0.86 9.11
CA ASN A 92 -1.94 -0.08 9.11
C ASN A 92 -2.42 -1.48 8.68
N PRO A 93 -1.95 -2.02 7.54
CA PRO A 93 -2.43 -3.29 7.01
C PRO A 93 -2.13 -4.50 7.92
N ALA A 94 -1.13 -4.40 8.81
CA ALA A 94 -0.82 -5.45 9.77
C ALA A 94 -1.89 -5.59 10.87
N LEU A 95 -2.68 -4.55 11.12
CA LEU A 95 -3.70 -4.54 12.18
C LEU A 95 -5.10 -4.92 11.71
N VAL A 96 -5.32 -4.91 10.39
CA VAL A 96 -6.62 -5.21 9.78
C VAL A 96 -6.65 -6.52 9.02
N SER A 97 -5.50 -7.08 8.63
CA SER A 97 -5.42 -8.29 7.80
C SER A 97 -5.61 -9.58 8.60
N LYS A 98 -6.41 -10.52 8.06
CA LYS A 98 -6.74 -11.81 8.71
C LYS A 98 -5.69 -12.91 8.44
N ALA A 99 -4.96 -12.86 7.32
CA ALA A 99 -4.07 -13.93 6.83
C ALA A 99 -2.89 -14.33 7.76
N ARG A 100 -2.76 -13.73 8.95
CA ARG A 100 -1.72 -14.03 9.95
C ARG A 100 -2.21 -14.10 11.40
N MET A 101 -3.50 -13.94 11.70
CA MET A 101 -3.95 -13.61 13.06
C MET A 101 -5.03 -14.55 13.61
N GLY A 102 -4.90 -14.90 14.90
CA GLY A 102 -5.94 -15.56 15.71
C GLY A 102 -7.08 -14.61 16.13
N GLU A 103 -8.13 -15.17 16.73
CA GLU A 103 -9.45 -14.53 16.94
C GLU A 103 -9.46 -13.18 17.69
N THR A 104 -8.51 -12.93 18.60
CA THR A 104 -8.45 -11.72 19.45
C THR A 104 -8.11 -10.41 18.72
N THR A 105 -7.77 -10.48 17.42
CA THR A 105 -7.33 -9.31 16.64
C THR A 105 -8.46 -8.63 15.87
N LYS A 106 -9.60 -9.32 15.68
CA LYS A 106 -10.76 -8.79 14.93
C LYS A 106 -11.35 -7.53 15.58
N GLU A 107 -11.48 -7.52 16.91
CA GLU A 107 -12.00 -6.36 17.66
C GLU A 107 -11.08 -5.14 17.58
N ASN A 108 -9.76 -5.36 17.56
CA ASN A 108 -8.78 -4.28 17.42
C ASN A 108 -8.88 -3.61 16.06
N GLY A 109 -9.04 -4.38 14.97
CA GLY A 109 -9.25 -3.85 13.62
C GLY A 109 -10.51 -2.99 13.50
N SER A 110 -11.65 -3.49 14.00
CA SER A 110 -12.92 -2.76 13.98
C SER A 110 -12.85 -1.45 14.77
N ARG A 111 -12.22 -1.47 15.96
CA ARG A 111 -12.02 -0.27 16.78
C ARG A 111 -11.12 0.76 16.11
N LEU A 112 -10.07 0.33 15.42
CA LEU A 112 -9.19 1.23 14.67
C LEU A 112 -9.93 1.93 13.51
N ILE A 113 -10.74 1.16 12.77
CA ILE A 113 -11.56 1.70 11.68
C ILE A 113 -12.57 2.70 12.23
N ALA A 114 -13.28 2.36 13.32
CA ALA A 114 -14.24 3.25 13.97
C ALA A 114 -13.57 4.55 14.45
N ASN A 115 -12.42 4.45 15.11
CA ASN A 115 -11.65 5.62 15.54
C ASN A 115 -11.23 6.49 14.35
N CYS A 116 -10.78 5.90 13.24
CA CYS A 116 -10.45 6.64 12.04
C CYS A 116 -11.67 7.37 11.46
N LEU A 117 -12.84 6.71 11.41
CA LEU A 117 -14.08 7.30 10.92
C LEU A 117 -14.52 8.51 11.76
N MET A 118 -14.44 8.42 13.09
CA MET A 118 -14.84 9.50 14.00
C MET A 118 -13.99 10.76 13.84
N HIS A 119 -12.71 10.61 13.46
CA HIS A 119 -11.76 11.72 13.34
C HIS A 119 -11.49 12.13 11.89
N ALA A 120 -12.06 11.42 10.91
CA ALA A 120 -11.84 11.71 9.52
C ALA A 120 -12.53 13.02 9.11
N LYS A 121 -11.79 13.85 8.37
CA LYS A 121 -12.30 15.14 7.91
C LYS A 121 -13.36 14.95 6.82
N ARG A 122 -14.38 15.82 6.84
CA ARG A 122 -15.33 15.95 5.73
C ARG A 122 -14.56 16.27 4.44
N GLY A 123 -14.73 15.46 3.40
CA GLY A 123 -13.95 15.59 2.16
C GLY A 123 -12.61 14.85 2.12
N GLY A 124 -12.24 14.16 3.19
CA GLY A 124 -11.08 13.28 3.24
C GLY A 124 -11.36 11.86 2.75
N TYR A 125 -10.31 11.06 2.68
CA TYR A 125 -10.36 9.66 2.29
C TYR A 125 -9.68 8.78 3.33
N ILE A 126 -10.26 7.61 3.59
CA ILE A 126 -9.65 6.56 4.42
C ILE A 126 -9.30 5.38 3.51
N PHE A 127 -8.05 4.93 3.57
CA PHE A 127 -7.56 3.78 2.83
C PHE A 127 -7.21 2.63 3.76
N ILE A 128 -7.73 1.45 3.45
CA ILE A 128 -7.58 0.22 4.23
C ILE A 128 -7.04 -0.87 3.29
N PRO A 129 -5.71 -1.01 3.16
CA PRO A 129 -5.12 -2.16 2.51
C PRO A 129 -5.36 -3.38 3.39
N TYR A 130 -6.07 -4.37 2.85
CA TYR A 130 -6.59 -5.50 3.61
C TYR A 130 -6.19 -6.81 2.95
N ASN A 131 -5.74 -7.77 3.76
CA ASN A 131 -5.38 -9.11 3.29
C ASN A 131 -6.14 -10.18 4.10
N PRO A 132 -7.36 -10.56 3.65
CA PRO A 132 -8.16 -11.56 4.33
C PRO A 132 -7.54 -12.96 4.29
N ASP A 133 -6.98 -13.35 3.15
CA ASP A 133 -6.54 -14.73 2.91
C ASP A 133 -5.48 -14.78 1.80
N PHE A 134 -4.28 -14.27 2.11
CA PHE A 134 -3.14 -14.20 1.19
C PHE A 134 -3.45 -13.52 -0.16
N HIS A 135 -4.34 -12.54 -0.12
CA HIS A 135 -4.84 -11.79 -1.26
C HIS A 135 -5.08 -10.34 -0.83
N TRP A 136 -4.36 -9.39 -1.44
CA TRP A 136 -4.49 -7.97 -1.11
C TRP A 136 -5.64 -7.32 -1.84
N VAL A 137 -6.48 -6.62 -1.10
CA VAL A 137 -7.53 -5.73 -1.59
C VAL A 137 -7.38 -4.36 -0.93
N LEU A 138 -8.00 -3.35 -1.52
CA LEU A 138 -8.05 -2.01 -0.95
C LEU A 138 -9.49 -1.61 -0.70
N VAL A 139 -9.83 -1.33 0.55
CA VAL A 139 -11.07 -0.62 0.86
C VAL A 139 -10.76 0.87 0.93
N ALA A 140 -11.48 1.68 0.15
CA ALA A 140 -11.35 3.13 0.15
C ALA A 140 -12.69 3.77 0.52
N LEU A 141 -12.68 4.70 1.47
CA LEU A 141 -13.88 5.42 1.90
C LEU A 141 -13.77 6.88 1.50
N ASP A 142 -14.74 7.39 0.74
CA ASP A 142 -14.90 8.82 0.47
C ASP A 142 -15.78 9.43 1.57
N MET A 143 -15.18 10.25 2.45
CA MET A 143 -15.87 10.88 3.59
C MET A 143 -16.72 12.08 3.19
N ARG A 144 -16.71 12.51 1.91
CA ARG A 144 -17.63 13.51 1.37
C ARG A 144 -18.98 12.88 1.05
N THR A 145 -18.95 11.75 0.35
CA THR A 145 -20.15 11.07 -0.15
C THR A 145 -20.57 9.91 0.75
N MET A 146 -19.79 9.61 1.80
CA MET A 146 -19.96 8.44 2.66
C MET A 146 -20.08 7.15 1.84
N THR A 147 -19.22 7.02 0.83
CA THR A 147 -19.24 5.87 -0.08
C THR A 147 -18.01 5.00 0.16
N MET A 148 -18.23 3.70 0.34
CA MET A 148 -17.18 2.70 0.42
C MET A 148 -16.92 2.08 -0.96
N TYR A 149 -15.65 1.93 -1.30
CA TYR A 149 -15.16 1.29 -2.52
C TYR A 149 -14.31 0.07 -2.15
N TYR A 150 -14.73 -1.12 -2.57
CA TYR A 150 -13.94 -2.34 -2.46
C TYR A 150 -13.17 -2.58 -3.77
N LEU A 151 -11.88 -2.30 -3.74
CA LEU A 151 -10.98 -2.43 -4.89
C LEU A 151 -10.18 -3.71 -4.74
N ASP A 152 -10.73 -4.77 -5.29
CA ASP A 152 -10.04 -6.05 -5.39
C ASP A 152 -9.30 -6.12 -6.75
N PRO A 153 -8.01 -6.50 -6.80
CA PRO A 153 -7.31 -6.77 -8.06
C PRO A 153 -7.59 -8.14 -8.69
N MET A 154 -7.99 -9.14 -7.90
CA MET A 154 -8.36 -10.50 -8.34
C MET A 154 -9.86 -10.70 -8.47
N GLN A 155 -10.60 -9.90 -7.72
CA GLN A 155 -12.03 -9.74 -7.72
C GLN A 155 -12.72 -11.05 -7.50
N LYS A 156 -12.39 -11.54 -6.33
CA LYS A 156 -13.22 -12.49 -5.62
C LYS A 156 -14.46 -11.74 -5.16
N GLN A 157 -15.57 -12.46 -4.95
CA GLN A 157 -16.65 -11.87 -4.20
C GLN A 157 -16.09 -11.37 -2.88
N PRO A 158 -16.50 -10.18 -2.40
CA PRO A 158 -16.22 -9.79 -1.04
C PRO A 158 -16.64 -10.96 -0.12
N CYS A 159 -15.81 -11.25 0.89
CA CYS A 159 -16.21 -12.13 1.99
C CYS A 159 -17.61 -11.69 2.49
N ASP A 160 -18.43 -12.61 3.00
CA ASP A 160 -19.81 -12.32 3.44
C ASP A 160 -19.93 -11.02 4.26
N ASP A 161 -18.90 -10.71 5.06
CA ASP A 161 -18.74 -9.47 5.84
C ASP A 161 -18.78 -8.14 5.02
N LEU A 162 -18.59 -8.16 3.69
CA LEU A 162 -18.40 -6.99 2.81
C LEU A 162 -19.33 -6.96 1.58
N LYS A 163 -20.31 -7.87 1.50
CA LYS A 163 -21.12 -8.10 0.29
C LYS A 163 -22.08 -6.98 -0.11
N GLU A 164 -22.43 -6.05 0.78
CA GLU A 164 -23.46 -5.04 0.47
C GLU A 164 -22.99 -3.90 -0.44
N ILE A 165 -21.69 -3.75 -0.70
CA ILE A 165 -21.19 -2.62 -1.49
C ILE A 165 -19.99 -3.09 -2.34
N VAL A 166 -20.17 -3.17 -3.67
CA VAL A 166 -19.16 -3.05 -4.76
C VAL A 166 -18.95 -4.24 -5.72
N SER A 167 -18.68 -3.84 -6.98
CA SER A 167 -18.42 -4.56 -8.24
C SER A 167 -17.04 -5.23 -8.39
N ILE A 168 -16.97 -6.29 -9.22
CA ILE A 168 -15.94 -7.36 -9.31
C ILE A 168 -15.35 -7.49 -10.78
N GLN A 169 -14.09 -7.91 -11.02
CA GLN A 169 -13.33 -8.25 -12.29
C GLN A 169 -11.86 -8.90 -12.14
N LEU A 170 -11.43 -9.95 -12.84
CA LEU A 170 -10.28 -10.79 -12.36
C LEU A 170 -8.79 -10.40 -12.65
N GLY A 171 -7.83 -10.95 -11.84
CA GLY A 171 -6.35 -10.91 -12.00
C GLY A 171 -5.53 -11.80 -11.01
N THR A 172 -4.20 -12.00 -11.17
CA THR A 172 -3.37 -13.00 -10.41
C THR A 172 -2.36 -12.39 -9.39
N VAL A 173 -1.12 -12.87 -9.29
CA VAL A 173 -0.08 -12.69 -8.22
C VAL A 173 0.26 -11.23 -7.85
N GLU A 174 -0.25 -10.29 -8.63
CA GLU A 174 0.09 -8.88 -8.66
C GLU A 174 -0.76 -8.00 -7.72
N CYS A 175 -1.70 -8.60 -6.98
CA CYS A 175 -2.73 -7.85 -6.24
C CYS A 175 -2.15 -6.79 -5.27
N GLY A 176 -1.06 -7.08 -4.57
CA GLY A 176 -0.40 -6.08 -3.72
C GLY A 176 0.17 -4.90 -4.50
N TYR A 177 0.71 -5.13 -5.71
CA TYR A 177 1.21 -4.06 -6.58
C TYR A 177 0.08 -3.22 -7.14
N CYS A 178 -1.05 -3.84 -7.50
CA CYS A 178 -2.26 -3.13 -7.89
C CYS A 178 -2.80 -2.26 -6.76
N VAL A 179 -2.84 -2.76 -5.51
CA VAL A 179 -3.26 -1.97 -4.34
C VAL A 179 -2.34 -0.76 -4.14
N MET A 180 -1.03 -0.97 -4.18
CA MET A 180 -0.05 0.12 -4.12
C MET A 180 -0.29 1.16 -5.23
N ARG A 181 -0.59 0.72 -6.46
CA ARG A 181 -0.89 1.63 -7.58
C ARG A 181 -2.25 2.32 -7.46
N TYR A 182 -3.29 1.64 -6.99
CA TYR A 182 -4.60 2.25 -6.73
C TYR A 182 -4.46 3.42 -5.77
N ILE A 183 -3.76 3.22 -4.65
CA ILE A 183 -3.51 4.27 -3.68
C ILE A 183 -2.83 5.46 -4.34
N GLU A 184 -1.75 5.22 -5.08
CA GLU A 184 -1.01 6.29 -5.77
C GLU A 184 -1.88 7.06 -6.78
N ASP A 185 -2.61 6.36 -7.65
CA ASP A 185 -3.46 6.98 -8.66
C ASP A 185 -4.61 7.78 -8.03
N ILE A 186 -5.22 7.29 -6.94
CA ILE A 186 -6.34 7.97 -6.25
C ILE A 186 -5.84 9.20 -5.48
N ILE A 187 -4.63 9.17 -4.92
CA ILE A 187 -4.02 10.35 -4.30
C ILE A 187 -3.87 11.47 -5.33
N VAL A 188 -3.44 11.12 -6.55
CA VAL A 188 -3.27 12.06 -7.67
C VAL A 188 -4.62 12.57 -8.18
N ASP A 189 -5.57 11.67 -8.44
CA ASP A 189 -6.90 12.00 -8.92
C ASP A 189 -7.98 11.19 -8.16
N PRO A 190 -8.57 11.78 -7.11
CA PRO A 190 -9.62 11.11 -6.34
C PRO A 190 -10.91 10.84 -7.14
N SER A 191 -11.14 11.54 -8.26
CA SER A 191 -12.32 11.32 -9.11
C SER A 191 -12.31 9.94 -9.77
N LEU A 192 -11.14 9.27 -9.82
CA LEU A 192 -11.02 7.91 -10.35
C LEU A 192 -11.90 6.91 -9.60
N LEU A 193 -12.17 7.12 -8.30
CA LEU A 193 -13.06 6.27 -7.51
C LEU A 193 -14.47 6.20 -8.11
N SER A 194 -15.02 7.33 -8.55
CA SER A 194 -16.38 7.42 -9.09
C SER A 194 -16.45 7.23 -10.60
N THR A 195 -15.37 7.53 -11.34
CA THR A 195 -15.36 7.54 -12.82
C THR A 195 -14.75 6.28 -13.44
N LYS A 196 -13.62 5.81 -12.91
CA LYS A 196 -12.81 4.75 -13.51
C LYS A 196 -12.90 3.43 -12.76
N PHE A 197 -13.06 3.48 -11.44
CA PHE A 197 -13.14 2.28 -10.59
C PHE A 197 -14.58 1.84 -10.29
N LYS A 198 -15.57 2.71 -10.52
CA LYS A 198 -16.98 2.35 -10.37
C LYS A 198 -17.42 1.44 -11.52
N GLY A 199 -17.45 0.12 -11.27
CA GLY A 199 -17.99 -0.87 -12.19
C GLY A 199 -17.18 -1.13 -13.47
N LYS A 200 -15.94 -0.63 -13.60
CA LYS A 200 -15.12 -0.73 -14.83
C LYS A 200 -13.74 -1.33 -14.57
N LYS A 201 -13.28 -2.17 -15.51
CA LYS A 201 -11.98 -2.86 -15.50
C LYS A 201 -10.81 -1.90 -15.61
N LYS A 202 -9.99 -1.81 -14.55
CA LYS A 202 -8.65 -1.24 -14.62
C LYS A 202 -7.61 -2.31 -14.31
N SER A 203 -7.04 -2.89 -15.36
CA SER A 203 -5.79 -3.64 -15.26
C SER A 203 -4.61 -2.68 -15.43
N TYR A 204 -3.51 -2.94 -14.74
CA TYR A 204 -2.23 -2.28 -15.00
C TYR A 204 -1.37 -3.19 -15.87
N SER A 205 -0.63 -2.59 -16.79
CA SER A 205 0.43 -3.28 -17.54
C SER A 205 1.61 -3.61 -16.64
N GLU A 206 2.42 -4.59 -17.04
CA GLU A 206 3.66 -4.94 -16.33
C GLU A 206 4.59 -3.73 -16.19
N VAL A 207 4.61 -2.83 -17.18
CA VAL A 207 5.39 -1.58 -17.14
C VAL A 207 4.92 -0.68 -15.99
N GLU A 208 3.61 -0.49 -15.83
CA GLU A 208 3.04 0.32 -14.75
C GLU A 208 3.29 -0.31 -13.36
N LEU A 209 3.22 -1.64 -13.25
CA LEU A 209 3.55 -2.34 -12.01
C LEU A 209 5.06 -2.29 -11.71
N ASN A 210 5.90 -2.30 -12.73
CA ASN A 210 7.34 -2.10 -12.59
C ASN A 210 7.67 -0.69 -12.11
N GLU A 211 6.91 0.35 -12.46
CA GLU A 211 7.09 1.69 -11.87
C GLU A 211 6.90 1.67 -10.34
N VAL A 212 5.89 0.94 -9.84
CA VAL A 212 5.64 0.77 -8.41
C VAL A 212 6.85 0.09 -7.74
N ARG A 213 7.38 -0.96 -8.37
CA ARG A 213 8.59 -1.67 -7.90
C ARG A 213 9.80 -0.76 -7.82
N SER A 214 10.06 0.02 -8.87
CA SER A 214 11.17 0.98 -8.89
C SER A 214 11.07 1.98 -7.74
N LYS A 215 9.89 2.56 -7.52
CA LYS A 215 9.67 3.53 -6.43
C LYS A 215 9.91 2.89 -5.07
N TRP A 216 9.44 1.65 -4.88
CA TRP A 216 9.67 0.88 -3.66
C TRP A 216 11.16 0.63 -3.41
N VAL A 217 11.88 0.18 -4.44
CA VAL A 217 13.32 -0.10 -4.40
C VAL A 217 14.13 1.14 -4.02
N MET A 218 13.81 2.31 -4.60
CA MET A 218 14.50 3.54 -4.26
C MET A 218 14.30 3.94 -2.79
N LEU A 219 13.07 3.85 -2.27
CA LEU A 219 12.79 4.12 -0.86
C LEU A 219 13.56 3.15 0.03
N ALA A 220 13.46 1.84 -0.22
CA ALA A 220 14.11 0.83 0.59
C ALA A 220 15.63 1.03 0.62
N THR A 221 16.24 1.32 -0.53
CA THR A 221 17.66 1.68 -0.64
C THR A 221 18.00 2.88 0.23
N GLN A 222 17.21 3.96 0.16
CA GLN A 222 17.47 5.16 0.95
C GLN A 222 17.34 4.88 2.46
N LEU A 223 16.31 4.14 2.88
CA LEU A 223 16.10 3.79 4.28
C LEU A 223 17.23 2.92 4.82
N ILE A 224 17.67 1.94 4.02
CA ILE A 224 18.84 1.12 4.31
C ILE A 224 20.08 2.00 4.49
N LEU A 225 20.43 2.83 3.50
CA LEU A 225 21.66 3.63 3.55
C LEU A 225 21.65 4.69 4.68
N THR A 226 20.48 5.15 5.10
CA THR A 226 20.34 6.15 6.17
C THR A 226 20.28 5.55 7.57
N HIS A 227 20.04 4.24 7.70
CA HIS A 227 19.89 3.54 8.99
C HIS A 227 20.78 2.29 9.12
N ALA A 228 21.72 2.07 8.18
CA ALA A 228 22.77 1.04 8.24
C ALA A 228 24.00 1.56 8.99
#